data_AF-A0A0K1UGA1-F1
#
_entry.id   AF-A0A0K1UGA1-F1
#
_cell.length_a   1.000
_cell.length_b   1.000
_cell.length_c   1.000
_cell.angle_alpha   90.00
_cell.angle_beta   90.00
_cell.angle_gamma   90.00
#
_symmetry.space_group_name_H-M   'P 1'
#
loop_
_entity.id
_entity.type
_entity.pdbx_description
1 polymer ?
#
loop_
_entity_poly.entity_id
_entity_poly.type
_entity_poly.pdbx_seq_one_letter_code
_entity_poly.pdbx_strand_id
1 'polypeptide(L)'
;MIESSKDKFNSSSLDFKQEQIFATQQLMNNSYLLDVAKKNLSSLRLAMYNVAAVGLTLNPNQGLAFLVPRRLRRNEDAKVMLDISYRGLIAIGVETGAIRWAKAELVYEKDQFSYKGPAEKPDHVCDPFSTDRGSIRGGYCIAELPSGGVLVEAMSKADMDKIRDVSEAFKKGFGPWVDWAEQMMLKSIVKRASKWWPISNPRMAQALRILNEENGEGLAILANQHKPVTPSALPAPPPREELSAQLLNTVKNLVDRAKNQNAFEACKEVMVERIKDPSELAYALDELDKAKAQPVPSSAVNQ
;
A
#
# COMPACT_ATOMS: atom_id res chain seq x y z
N MET A 1 29.20 12.54 -0.75
CA MET A 1 28.07 11.72 -0.24
C MET A 1 27.62 10.72 -1.31
N ILE A 2 27.20 11.20 -2.50
CA ILE A 2 26.68 10.35 -3.59
C ILE A 2 27.78 9.49 -4.26
N GLU A 3 29.04 9.93 -4.30
CA GLU A 3 30.16 9.18 -4.94
C GLU A 3 30.26 7.72 -4.49
N SER A 4 29.87 7.41 -3.25
CA SER A 4 29.90 6.06 -2.69
C SER A 4 28.98 5.05 -3.41
N SER A 5 28.07 5.50 -4.27
CA SER A 5 27.19 4.63 -5.05
C SER A 5 27.66 4.32 -6.47
N LYS A 6 28.78 4.91 -6.91
CA LYS A 6 29.26 4.86 -8.30
C LYS A 6 29.35 3.46 -8.88
N ASP A 7 29.90 2.50 -8.13
CA ASP A 7 30.14 1.14 -8.64
C ASP A 7 28.86 0.42 -9.07
N LYS A 8 27.69 0.77 -8.52
CA LYS A 8 26.41 0.18 -8.91
C LYS A 8 25.88 0.68 -10.25
N PHE A 9 26.38 1.82 -10.73
CA PHE A 9 26.04 2.34 -12.05
C PHE A 9 26.83 1.67 -13.18
N ASN A 10 27.90 0.93 -12.88
CA ASN A 10 28.67 0.20 -13.89
C ASN A 10 27.84 -0.86 -14.62
N SER A 11 26.80 -1.41 -13.97
CA SER A 11 25.84 -2.36 -14.55
C SER A 11 24.52 -1.71 -14.95
N SER A 12 24.40 -0.39 -14.83
CA SER A 12 23.20 0.37 -15.17
C SER A 12 23.34 0.98 -16.56
N SER A 13 22.21 1.30 -17.20
CA SER A 13 22.18 2.08 -18.43
C SER A 13 22.36 3.59 -18.20
N LEU A 14 22.42 4.04 -16.95
CA LEU A 14 22.50 5.45 -16.56
C LEU A 14 23.95 5.92 -16.37
N ASP A 15 24.24 7.15 -16.78
CA ASP A 15 25.52 7.81 -16.50
C ASP A 15 25.53 8.34 -15.05
N PHE A 16 26.45 7.81 -14.23
CA PHE A 16 26.54 8.18 -12.82
C PHE A 16 26.78 9.68 -12.58
N LYS A 17 27.59 10.35 -13.42
CA LYS A 17 27.91 11.76 -13.21
C LYS A 17 26.67 12.63 -13.44
N GLN A 18 25.89 12.34 -14.47
CA GLN A 18 24.62 13.01 -14.71
C GLN A 18 23.63 12.77 -13.55
N GLU A 19 23.47 11.52 -13.12
CA GLU A 19 22.56 11.20 -12.01
C GLU A 19 22.99 11.83 -10.68
N GLN A 20 24.30 11.94 -10.45
CA GLN A 20 24.84 12.66 -9.29
C GLN A 20 24.48 14.16 -9.33
N ILE A 21 24.54 14.79 -10.50
CA ILE A 21 24.14 16.20 -10.66
C ILE A 21 22.64 16.35 -10.37
N PHE A 22 21.79 15.50 -10.96
CA PHE A 22 20.34 15.55 -10.73
C PHE A 22 19.97 15.30 -9.26
N ALA A 23 20.58 14.30 -8.62
CA ALA A 23 20.40 14.05 -7.19
C ALA A 23 20.83 15.26 -6.34
N THR A 24 21.96 15.89 -6.68
CA THR A 24 22.45 17.09 -5.98
C THR A 24 21.47 18.26 -6.14
N GLN A 25 20.93 18.48 -7.34
CA GLN A 25 19.91 19.51 -7.57
C GLN A 25 18.64 19.26 -6.74
N GLN A 26 18.14 18.03 -6.70
CA GLN A 26 16.96 17.70 -5.88
C GLN A 26 17.22 17.92 -4.38
N LEU A 27 18.41 17.56 -3.89
CA LEU A 27 18.82 17.85 -2.51
C LEU A 27 18.88 19.35 -2.23
N MET A 28 19.46 20.15 -3.13
CA MET A 28 19.58 21.60 -2.96
C MET A 28 18.23 22.31 -2.96
N ASN A 29 17.26 21.82 -3.76
CA ASN A 29 15.93 22.42 -3.87
C ASN A 29 14.98 22.02 -2.74
N ASN A 30 15.37 21.11 -1.85
CA ASN A 30 14.55 20.66 -0.73
C ASN A 30 15.39 20.56 0.55
N SER A 31 15.33 21.61 1.37
CA SER A 31 16.10 21.71 2.61
C SER A 31 15.84 20.57 3.59
N TYR A 32 14.60 20.08 3.67
CA TYR A 32 14.24 18.94 4.52
C TYR A 32 14.84 17.63 4.00
N LEU A 33 14.78 17.38 2.68
CA LEU A 33 15.45 16.23 2.06
C LEU A 33 16.97 16.26 2.29
N LEU A 34 17.59 17.44 2.16
CA LEU A 34 19.02 17.62 2.42
C LEU A 34 19.40 17.33 3.88
N ASP A 35 18.59 17.79 4.84
CA ASP A 35 18.80 17.49 6.26
C ASP A 35 18.70 15.99 6.56
N VAL A 36 17.67 15.32 6.02
CA VAL A 36 17.51 13.87 6.12
C VAL A 36 18.69 13.12 5.51
N ALA A 37 19.16 13.55 4.34
CA ALA A 37 20.32 12.97 3.67
C ALA A 37 21.61 13.11 4.49
N LYS A 38 21.83 14.27 5.13
CA LYS A 38 23.01 14.52 5.99
C LYS A 38 22.98 13.63 7.24
N LYS A 39 21.82 13.46 7.86
CA LYS A 39 21.62 12.63 9.06
C LYS A 39 21.72 11.14 8.76
N ASN A 40 21.29 10.71 7.57
CA ASN A 40 21.27 9.31 7.17
C ASN A 40 21.85 9.11 5.77
N LEU A 41 23.18 9.21 5.65
CA LEU A 41 23.92 9.03 4.41
C LEU A 41 23.69 7.65 3.77
N SER A 42 23.51 6.62 4.60
CA SER A 42 23.23 5.25 4.15
C SER A 42 21.92 5.16 3.38
N SER A 43 20.88 5.89 3.81
CA SER A 43 19.60 5.92 3.09
C SER A 43 19.72 6.60 1.72
N LEU A 44 20.47 7.70 1.61
CA LEU A 44 20.75 8.35 0.33
C LEU A 44 21.52 7.40 -0.60
N ARG A 45 22.54 6.70 -0.09
CA ARG A 45 23.31 5.72 -0.87
C ARG A 45 22.42 4.59 -1.39
N LEU A 46 21.53 4.06 -0.55
CA LEU A 46 20.59 3.02 -0.94
C LEU A 46 19.59 3.52 -1.99
N ALA A 47 19.08 4.74 -1.85
CA ALA A 47 18.21 5.34 -2.86
C ALA A 47 18.91 5.46 -4.22
N MET A 48 20.19 5.86 -4.25
CA MET A 48 21.00 5.89 -5.47
C MET A 48 21.27 4.49 -6.05
N TYR A 49 21.42 3.47 -5.20
CA TYR A 49 21.47 2.08 -5.68
C TYR A 49 20.19 1.65 -6.36
N ASN A 50 19.04 2.05 -5.81
CA ASN A 50 17.75 1.79 -6.42
C ASN A 50 17.58 2.54 -7.76
N VAL A 51 18.10 3.77 -7.88
CA VAL A 51 18.15 4.50 -9.17
C VAL A 51 18.89 3.66 -10.21
N ALA A 52 20.09 3.17 -9.88
CA ALA A 52 20.88 2.33 -10.77
C ALA A 52 20.20 1.01 -11.12
N ALA A 53 19.61 0.33 -10.13
CA ALA A 53 19.00 -1.00 -10.28
C ALA A 53 17.72 -0.96 -11.12
N VAL A 54 16.92 0.09 -10.97
CA VAL A 54 15.69 0.28 -11.75
C VAL A 54 16.02 0.90 -13.12
N GLY A 55 17.09 1.68 -13.22
CA GLY A 55 17.52 2.33 -14.45
C GLY A 55 16.62 3.51 -14.85
N LEU A 56 15.94 4.14 -13.89
CA LEU A 56 15.14 5.35 -14.12
C LEU A 56 15.92 6.57 -13.66
N THR A 57 16.17 7.51 -14.57
CA THR A 57 16.90 8.75 -14.25
C THR A 57 16.14 9.67 -13.32
N LEU A 58 16.90 10.43 -12.52
CA LEU A 58 16.46 11.53 -11.68
C LEU A 58 16.30 12.86 -12.44
N ASN A 59 16.48 12.85 -13.77
CA ASN A 59 16.34 14.04 -14.60
C ASN A 59 14.96 14.71 -14.40
N PRO A 60 14.91 15.95 -13.89
CA PRO A 60 13.65 16.61 -13.56
C PRO A 60 12.76 16.85 -14.78
N ASN A 61 13.33 17.00 -15.98
CA ASN A 61 12.56 17.22 -17.22
C ASN A 61 11.77 15.98 -17.64
N GLN A 62 12.30 14.79 -17.34
CA GLN A 62 11.60 13.53 -17.62
C GLN A 62 10.62 13.17 -16.49
N GLY A 63 10.96 13.49 -15.24
CA GLY A 63 10.09 13.28 -14.09
C GLY A 63 9.73 11.80 -13.85
N LEU A 64 10.67 10.89 -14.11
CA LEU A 64 10.48 9.44 -13.99
C LEU A 64 10.63 8.96 -12.54
N ALA A 65 11.60 9.50 -11.81
CA ALA A 65 11.83 9.16 -10.42
C ALA A 65 12.40 10.35 -9.63
N PHE A 66 12.19 10.33 -8.32
CA PHE A 66 12.55 11.40 -7.41
C PHE A 66 13.15 10.85 -6.13
N LEU A 67 14.09 11.58 -5.54
CA LEU A 67 14.52 11.36 -4.17
C LEU A 67 13.55 12.11 -3.25
N VAL A 68 12.94 11.38 -2.32
CA VAL A 68 11.97 11.94 -1.37
C VAL A 68 12.33 11.57 0.07
N PRO A 69 12.14 12.47 1.04
CA PRO A 69 12.26 12.13 2.44
C PRO A 69 10.95 11.48 2.90
N ARG A 70 10.99 10.22 3.34
CA ARG A 70 9.82 9.52 3.87
C ARG A 70 10.08 8.99 5.27
N ARG A 71 9.02 9.00 6.07
CA ARG A 71 8.95 8.33 7.37
C ARG A 71 7.87 7.26 7.28
N LEU A 72 8.28 5.98 7.29
CA LEU A 72 7.34 4.86 7.13
C LEU A 72 6.57 4.55 8.41
N ARG A 73 7.17 4.77 9.58
CA ARG A 73 6.58 4.49 10.89
C ARG A 73 6.74 5.70 11.80
N ARG A 74 5.78 5.91 12.71
CA ARG A 74 5.76 7.07 13.62
C ARG A 74 7.04 7.20 14.46
N ASN A 75 7.62 6.07 14.86
CA ASN A 75 8.79 5.99 15.74
C ASN A 75 10.10 5.71 14.97
N GLU A 76 10.15 6.06 13.69
CA GLU A 76 11.34 5.88 12.85
C GLU A 76 11.80 7.24 12.31
N ASP A 77 13.12 7.39 12.16
CA ASP A 77 13.68 8.54 11.47
C ASP A 77 13.30 8.55 9.99
N ALA A 78 13.13 9.75 9.44
CA ALA A 78 12.95 9.89 8.01
C ALA A 78 14.19 9.37 7.26
N LYS A 79 13.95 8.78 6.09
CA LYS A 79 14.98 8.23 5.20
C LYS A 79 14.81 8.83 3.82
N VAL A 80 15.91 8.97 3.09
CA VAL A 80 15.85 9.24 1.65
C VAL A 80 15.42 7.97 0.94
N MET A 81 14.41 8.06 0.10
CA MET A 81 13.86 6.96 -0.68
C MET A 81 13.71 7.35 -2.15
N LEU A 82 13.73 6.35 -3.03
CA LEU A 82 13.38 6.51 -4.43
C LEU A 82 11.86 6.42 -4.60
N ASP A 83 11.21 7.52 -4.95
CA ASP A 83 9.81 7.51 -5.39
C ASP A 83 9.76 7.42 -6.92
N ILE A 84 9.21 6.31 -7.42
CA ILE A 84 8.97 6.11 -8.84
C ILE A 84 7.64 6.78 -9.19
N SER A 85 7.68 7.68 -10.16
CA SER A 85 6.48 8.38 -10.61
C SER A 85 5.60 7.44 -11.43
N TYR A 86 4.33 7.82 -11.67
CA TYR A 86 3.49 7.05 -12.59
C TYR A 86 4.09 7.02 -14.00
N ARG A 87 4.78 8.08 -14.43
CA ARG A 87 5.51 8.13 -15.71
C ARG A 87 6.69 7.16 -15.69
N GLY A 88 7.42 7.08 -14.57
CA GLY A 88 8.49 6.12 -14.36
C GLY A 88 8.00 4.67 -14.42
N LEU A 89 6.85 4.38 -13.80
CA LEU A 89 6.21 3.06 -13.86
C LEU A 89 5.82 2.70 -15.31
N ILE A 90 5.18 3.62 -16.04
CA ILE A 90 4.84 3.38 -17.45
C ILE A 90 6.11 3.19 -18.27
N ALA A 91 7.11 4.06 -18.11
CA ALA A 91 8.36 4.01 -18.85
C ALA A 91 9.09 2.67 -18.64
N ILE A 92 9.27 2.24 -17.40
CA ILE A 92 9.91 0.95 -17.13
C ILE A 92 9.07 -0.21 -17.66
N GLY A 93 7.74 -0.16 -17.52
CA GLY A 93 6.84 -1.18 -18.07
C GLY A 93 6.97 -1.33 -19.58
N VAL A 94 7.15 -0.22 -20.30
CA VAL A 94 7.38 -0.19 -21.74
C VAL A 94 8.78 -0.68 -22.10
N GLU A 95 9.82 -0.14 -21.46
CA GLU A 95 11.22 -0.51 -21.70
C GLU A 95 11.49 -1.99 -21.43
N THR A 96 10.86 -2.57 -20.41
CA THR A 96 11.02 -3.98 -20.07
C THR A 96 10.13 -4.92 -20.88
N GLY A 97 9.26 -4.38 -21.74
CA GLY A 97 8.29 -5.16 -22.50
C GLY A 97 7.20 -5.79 -21.64
N ALA A 98 6.86 -5.22 -20.49
CA ALA A 98 5.71 -5.66 -19.69
C ALA A 98 4.39 -5.19 -20.31
N ILE A 99 4.38 -3.96 -20.84
CA ILE A 99 3.25 -3.31 -21.50
C ILE A 99 3.74 -2.55 -22.74
N ARG A 100 2.87 -2.22 -23.68
CA ARG A 100 3.20 -1.32 -24.82
C ARG A 100 2.96 0.15 -24.50
N TRP A 101 1.92 0.41 -23.73
CA TRP A 101 1.57 1.72 -23.17
C TRP A 101 0.56 1.52 -22.04
N ALA A 102 0.38 2.55 -21.21
CA ALA A 102 -0.75 2.62 -20.30
C ALA A 102 -1.29 4.06 -20.22
N LYS A 103 -2.60 4.18 -20.01
CA LYS A 103 -3.30 5.46 -19.89
C LYS A 103 -4.42 5.34 -18.88
N ALA A 104 -4.50 6.31 -17.97
CA ALA A 104 -5.63 6.46 -17.07
C ALA A 104 -6.58 7.56 -17.55
N GLU A 105 -7.87 7.38 -17.30
CA GLU A 105 -8.91 8.36 -17.56
C GLU A 105 -9.89 8.43 -16.39
N LEU A 106 -10.45 9.61 -16.17
CA LEU A 106 -11.50 9.84 -15.19
C LEU A 106 -12.87 9.72 -15.86
N VAL A 107 -13.81 9.19 -15.09
CA VAL A 107 -15.21 9.02 -15.46
C VAL A 107 -16.04 9.92 -14.55
N TYR A 108 -16.86 10.75 -15.15
CA TYR A 108 -17.72 11.72 -14.50
C TYR A 108 -19.19 11.27 -14.55
N GLU A 109 -20.04 11.87 -13.72
CA GLU A 109 -21.46 11.50 -13.56
C GLU A 109 -22.27 11.52 -14.86
N LYS A 110 -21.97 12.45 -15.77
CA LYS A 110 -22.69 12.60 -17.04
C LYS A 110 -22.07 11.80 -18.20
N ASP A 111 -20.95 11.12 -17.97
CA ASP A 111 -20.36 10.25 -18.97
C ASP A 111 -21.13 8.92 -19.05
N GLN A 112 -21.15 8.30 -20.23
CA GLN A 112 -21.63 6.93 -20.38
C GLN A 112 -20.45 5.99 -20.24
N PHE A 113 -20.44 5.19 -19.18
CA PHE A 113 -19.35 4.28 -18.86
C PHE A 113 -19.84 2.87 -18.52
N SER A 114 -19.32 1.88 -19.25
CA SER A 114 -19.56 0.45 -19.01
C SER A 114 -18.25 -0.31 -18.87
N TYR A 115 -18.03 -0.90 -17.70
CA TYR A 115 -16.88 -1.76 -17.43
C TYR A 115 -17.14 -3.17 -17.97
N LYS A 116 -16.20 -3.69 -18.77
CA LYS A 116 -16.30 -5.00 -19.43
C LYS A 116 -15.50 -6.11 -18.74
N GLY A 117 -14.90 -5.80 -17.59
CA GLY A 117 -13.98 -6.70 -16.91
C GLY A 117 -12.50 -6.32 -17.14
N PRO A 118 -11.58 -7.05 -16.49
CA PRO A 118 -10.18 -6.65 -16.41
C PRO A 118 -9.38 -6.91 -17.70
N ALA A 119 -9.92 -7.67 -18.65
CA ALA A 119 -9.24 -8.07 -19.88
C ALA A 119 -9.84 -7.45 -21.16
N GLU A 120 -10.82 -6.56 -21.03
CA GLU A 120 -11.54 -5.95 -22.14
C GLU A 120 -11.64 -4.44 -21.95
N LYS A 121 -11.48 -3.67 -23.04
CA LYS A 121 -11.57 -2.21 -22.98
C LYS A 121 -12.98 -1.79 -22.55
N PRO A 122 -13.12 -0.85 -21.59
CA PRO A 122 -14.43 -0.34 -21.22
C PRO A 122 -15.03 0.49 -22.36
N ASP A 123 -16.37 0.55 -22.42
CA ASP A 123 -17.07 1.52 -23.26
C ASP A 123 -17.13 2.83 -22.46
N HIS A 124 -16.40 3.86 -22.90
CA HIS A 124 -16.40 5.19 -22.29
C HIS A 124 -16.74 6.24 -23.34
N VAL A 125 -17.98 6.71 -23.34
CA VAL A 125 -18.47 7.77 -24.22
C VAL A 125 -18.63 9.05 -23.41
N CYS A 126 -17.85 10.06 -23.74
CA CYS A 126 -17.88 11.38 -23.11
C CYS A 126 -17.65 12.46 -24.16
N ASP A 127 -18.05 13.70 -23.84
CA ASP A 127 -17.59 14.89 -24.57
C ASP A 127 -16.33 15.43 -23.87
N PRO A 128 -15.14 15.28 -24.46
CA PRO A 128 -13.89 15.68 -23.82
C PRO A 128 -13.73 17.21 -23.72
N PHE A 129 -14.55 18.00 -24.41
CA PHE A 129 -14.51 19.46 -24.38
C PHE A 129 -15.61 20.06 -23.49
N SER A 130 -16.55 19.24 -23.00
CA SER A 130 -17.61 19.70 -22.12
C SER A 130 -17.05 20.14 -20.77
N THR A 131 -17.45 21.33 -20.34
CA THR A 131 -17.19 21.86 -19.00
C THR A 131 -18.23 21.40 -17.97
N ASP A 132 -19.27 20.69 -18.41
CA ASP A 132 -20.39 20.24 -17.58
C ASP A 132 -20.52 18.70 -17.63
N ARG A 133 -19.45 18.00 -17.25
CA ARG A 133 -19.43 16.52 -17.13
C ARG A 133 -19.95 16.01 -15.78
N GLY A 134 -20.20 16.90 -14.82
CA GLY A 134 -20.62 16.58 -13.46
C GLY A 134 -19.45 16.24 -12.53
N SER A 135 -19.72 15.59 -11.40
CA SER A 135 -18.68 15.21 -10.44
C SER A 135 -17.91 13.96 -10.89
N ILE A 136 -16.68 13.78 -10.41
CA ILE A 136 -15.89 12.56 -10.68
C ILE A 136 -16.55 11.37 -9.96
N ARG A 137 -16.98 10.37 -10.73
CA ARG A 137 -17.52 9.10 -10.24
C ARG A 137 -16.41 8.09 -9.95
N GLY A 138 -15.36 8.10 -10.76
CA GLY A 138 -14.22 7.19 -10.65
C GLY A 138 -13.25 7.37 -11.81
N GLY A 139 -12.50 6.32 -12.13
CA GLY A 139 -11.63 6.28 -13.29
C GLY A 139 -11.12 4.88 -13.55
N TYR A 140 -10.36 4.72 -14.62
CA TYR A 140 -9.74 3.46 -14.99
C TYR A 140 -8.39 3.68 -15.64
N CYS A 141 -7.53 2.67 -15.61
CA CYS A 141 -6.29 2.62 -16.37
C CYS A 141 -6.32 1.42 -17.31
N ILE A 142 -6.03 1.65 -18.59
CA ILE A 142 -5.82 0.60 -19.59
C ILE A 142 -4.32 0.47 -19.81
N ALA A 143 -3.81 -0.75 -19.84
CA ALA A 143 -2.46 -1.07 -20.28
C ALA A 143 -2.51 -2.14 -21.38
N GLU A 144 -1.88 -1.89 -22.54
CA GLU A 144 -1.81 -2.88 -23.63
C GLU A 144 -0.67 -3.88 -23.41
N LEU A 145 -0.95 -5.17 -23.57
CA LEU A 145 0.07 -6.22 -23.45
C LEU A 145 0.80 -6.43 -24.78
N PRO A 146 2.10 -6.82 -24.76
CA PRO A 146 2.86 -7.09 -25.99
C PRO A 146 2.28 -8.23 -26.83
N SER A 147 1.61 -9.20 -26.19
CA SER A 147 0.91 -10.33 -26.84
C SER A 147 -0.42 -9.94 -27.49
N GLY A 148 -0.85 -8.68 -27.35
CA GLY A 148 -2.22 -8.26 -27.62
C GLY A 148 -3.12 -8.41 -26.39
N GLY A 149 -4.30 -7.79 -26.44
CA GLY A 149 -5.20 -7.64 -25.29
C GLY A 149 -4.81 -6.48 -24.38
N VAL A 150 -5.60 -6.28 -23.32
CA VAL A 150 -5.42 -5.19 -22.36
C VAL A 150 -5.58 -5.68 -20.92
N LEU A 151 -4.96 -4.98 -19.99
CA LEU A 151 -5.29 -5.02 -18.57
C LEU A 151 -6.01 -3.73 -18.21
N VAL A 152 -7.17 -3.85 -17.56
CA VAL A 152 -7.99 -2.71 -17.14
C VAL A 152 -8.21 -2.73 -15.64
N GLU A 153 -7.66 -1.72 -14.97
CA GLU A 153 -7.86 -1.47 -13.55
C GLU A 153 -8.85 -0.31 -13.38
N ALA A 154 -10.02 -0.59 -12.81
CA ALA A 154 -11.02 0.44 -12.48
C ALA A 154 -10.92 0.84 -11.00
N MET A 155 -11.21 2.09 -10.69
CA MET A 155 -11.12 2.63 -9.34
C MET A 155 -12.25 3.62 -9.08
N SER A 156 -12.95 3.43 -7.95
CA SER A 156 -14.00 4.35 -7.51
C SER A 156 -13.40 5.66 -6.99
N LYS A 157 -14.17 6.75 -7.06
CA LYS A 157 -13.80 8.02 -6.41
C LYS A 157 -13.55 7.83 -4.91
N ALA A 158 -14.38 7.03 -4.25
CA ALA A 158 -14.24 6.72 -2.83
C ALA A 158 -12.89 6.05 -2.50
N ASP A 159 -12.40 5.13 -3.35
CA ASP A 159 -11.10 4.50 -3.12
C ASP A 159 -9.92 5.44 -3.38
N MET A 160 -10.08 6.39 -4.32
CA MET A 160 -9.09 7.46 -4.52
C MET A 160 -9.06 8.42 -3.34
N ASP A 161 -10.22 8.72 -2.75
CA ASP A 161 -10.31 9.54 -1.55
C ASP A 161 -9.63 8.88 -0.34
N LYS A 162 -9.74 7.56 -0.18
CA LYS A 162 -8.96 6.84 0.86
C LYS A 162 -7.44 7.04 0.70
N ILE A 163 -6.93 7.09 -0.53
CA ILE A 163 -5.50 7.37 -0.80
C ILE A 163 -5.17 8.83 -0.52
N ARG A 164 -6.05 9.76 -0.87
CA ARG A 164 -5.90 11.18 -0.54
C ARG A 164 -5.83 11.39 0.97
N ASP A 165 -6.71 10.75 1.72
CA ASP A 165 -6.91 10.98 3.15
C ASP A 165 -5.74 10.47 4.01
N VAL A 166 -4.84 9.65 3.47
CA VAL A 166 -3.57 9.31 4.14
C VAL A 166 -2.48 10.38 3.94
N SER A 167 -2.68 11.36 3.05
CA SER A 167 -1.71 12.43 2.80
C SER A 167 -1.71 13.48 3.92
N GLU A 168 -0.58 13.59 4.63
CA GLU A 168 -0.40 14.60 5.68
C GLU A 168 -0.45 16.05 5.16
N ALA A 169 -0.06 16.28 3.90
CA ALA A 169 -0.17 17.60 3.28
C ALA A 169 -1.63 17.98 3.04
N PHE A 170 -2.43 17.05 2.51
CA PHE A 170 -3.86 17.25 2.30
C PHE A 170 -4.60 17.53 3.60
N LYS A 171 -4.31 16.79 4.68
CA LYS A 171 -4.89 17.03 6.02
C LYS A 171 -4.60 18.44 6.57
N LYS A 172 -3.52 19.06 6.11
CA LYS A 172 -3.12 20.42 6.47
C LYS A 172 -3.62 21.47 5.47
N GLY A 173 -4.43 21.08 4.49
CA GLY A 173 -5.05 21.98 3.52
C GLY A 173 -4.12 22.47 2.42
N PHE A 174 -3.01 21.78 2.13
CA PHE A 174 -2.10 22.19 1.05
C PHE A 174 -1.56 21.00 0.22
N GLY A 175 -0.98 21.32 -0.93
CA GLY A 175 -0.25 20.39 -1.76
C GLY A 175 -1.09 19.75 -2.88
N PRO A 176 -0.54 18.74 -3.57
CA PRO A 176 -1.06 18.31 -4.88
C PRO A 176 -2.50 17.81 -4.90
N TRP A 177 -3.01 17.31 -3.78
CA TRP A 177 -4.41 16.88 -3.66
C TRP A 177 -5.40 18.04 -3.52
N VAL A 178 -4.92 19.24 -3.17
CA VAL A 178 -5.70 20.48 -3.13
C VAL A 178 -5.59 21.19 -4.47
N ASP A 179 -4.35 21.37 -4.95
CA ASP A 179 -4.10 22.14 -6.16
C ASP A 179 -4.52 21.35 -7.41
N TRP A 180 -4.14 20.07 -7.50
CA TRP A 180 -4.20 19.25 -8.72
C TRP A 180 -4.85 17.87 -8.45
N ALA A 181 -6.01 17.86 -7.79
CA ALA A 181 -6.70 16.65 -7.33
C ALA A 181 -6.88 15.59 -8.43
N GLU A 182 -7.30 15.99 -9.63
CA GLU A 182 -7.52 15.07 -10.77
C GLU A 182 -6.24 14.36 -11.21
N GLN A 183 -5.11 15.07 -11.23
CA GLN A 183 -3.81 14.48 -11.57
C GLN A 183 -3.37 13.46 -10.51
N MET A 184 -3.69 13.73 -9.23
CA MET A 184 -3.42 12.79 -8.15
C MET A 184 -4.30 11.54 -8.21
N MET A 185 -5.55 11.68 -8.67
CA MET A 185 -6.45 10.56 -8.95
C MET A 185 -5.89 9.69 -10.08
N LEU A 186 -5.56 10.27 -11.24
CA LEU A 186 -4.96 9.57 -12.37
C LEU A 186 -3.67 8.83 -11.97
N LYS A 187 -2.76 9.50 -11.24
CA LYS A 187 -1.55 8.90 -10.68
C LYS A 187 -1.87 7.67 -9.82
N SER A 188 -2.88 7.76 -8.97
CA SER A 188 -3.27 6.68 -8.06
C SER A 188 -3.77 5.45 -8.82
N ILE A 189 -4.56 5.65 -9.87
CA ILE A 189 -5.08 4.57 -10.72
C ILE A 189 -3.91 3.85 -11.42
N VAL A 190 -2.96 4.59 -12.02
CA VAL A 190 -1.79 3.99 -12.69
C VAL A 190 -0.94 3.19 -11.71
N LYS A 191 -0.66 3.73 -10.51
CA LYS A 191 0.10 3.02 -9.47
C LYS A 191 -0.58 1.73 -9.00
N ARG A 192 -1.92 1.68 -9.01
CA ARG A 192 -2.67 0.46 -8.71
C ARG A 192 -2.58 -0.54 -9.86
N ALA A 193 -2.82 -0.06 -11.09
CA ALA A 193 -2.77 -0.89 -12.30
C ALA A 193 -1.41 -1.57 -12.51
N SER A 194 -0.31 -0.86 -12.21
CA SER A 194 1.04 -1.38 -12.42
C SER A 194 1.38 -2.63 -11.61
N LYS A 195 0.62 -2.92 -10.54
CA LYS A 195 0.78 -4.13 -9.73
C LYS A 195 0.40 -5.41 -10.48
N TRP A 196 -0.41 -5.29 -11.53
CA TRP A 196 -0.88 -6.41 -12.35
C TRP A 196 -0.08 -6.59 -13.64
N TRP A 197 0.84 -5.68 -13.95
CA TRP A 197 1.62 -5.78 -15.18
C TRP A 197 2.63 -6.95 -15.09
N PRO A 198 2.91 -7.64 -16.20
CA PRO A 198 3.85 -8.76 -16.22
C PRO A 198 5.21 -8.41 -15.63
N ILE A 199 5.72 -9.30 -14.78
CA ILE A 199 7.00 -9.14 -14.06
C ILE A 199 8.04 -10.12 -14.63
N SER A 200 8.26 -10.09 -15.94
CA SER A 200 9.25 -10.96 -16.60
C SER A 200 10.68 -10.40 -16.55
N ASN A 201 10.84 -9.12 -16.20
CA ASN A 201 12.13 -8.43 -16.18
C ASN A 201 12.56 -8.05 -14.75
N PRO A 202 13.83 -8.29 -14.36
CA PRO A 202 14.34 -7.93 -13.04
C PRO A 202 14.21 -6.43 -12.69
N ARG A 203 14.34 -5.52 -13.67
CA ARG A 203 14.16 -4.07 -13.44
C ARG A 203 12.73 -3.75 -13.03
N MET A 204 11.73 -4.35 -13.70
CA MET A 204 10.32 -4.18 -13.35
C MET A 204 10.00 -4.80 -11.98
N ALA A 205 10.52 -5.99 -11.70
CA ALA A 205 10.40 -6.62 -10.38
C ALA A 205 10.94 -5.72 -9.27
N GLN A 206 12.11 -5.13 -9.49
CA GLN A 206 12.75 -4.21 -8.55
C GLN A 206 11.93 -2.92 -8.35
N ALA A 207 11.38 -2.34 -9.42
CA ALA A 207 10.50 -1.16 -9.32
C ALA A 207 9.26 -1.42 -8.47
N LEU A 208 8.58 -2.56 -8.71
CA LEU A 208 7.40 -2.93 -7.94
C LEU A 208 7.75 -3.26 -6.48
N ARG A 209 8.93 -3.86 -6.23
CA ARG A 209 9.43 -4.10 -4.87
C ARG A 209 9.64 -2.80 -4.10
N ILE A 210 10.32 -1.82 -4.70
CA ILE A 210 10.51 -0.48 -4.09
C ILE A 210 9.16 0.18 -3.80
N LEU A 211 8.22 0.11 -4.75
CA LEU A 211 6.88 0.69 -4.58
C LEU A 211 6.12 0.04 -3.41
N ASN A 212 6.14 -1.29 -3.34
CA ASN A 212 5.32 -2.04 -2.38
C ASN A 212 5.94 -2.10 -0.98
N GLU A 213 7.23 -2.40 -0.88
CA GLU A 213 7.93 -2.72 0.37
C GLU A 213 8.63 -1.48 0.96
N GLU A 214 9.37 -0.73 0.13
CA GLU A 214 10.20 0.37 0.62
C GLU A 214 9.39 1.66 0.79
N ASN A 215 8.48 1.97 -0.14
CA ASN A 215 7.67 3.19 -0.06
C ASN A 215 6.36 3.01 0.72
N GLY A 216 6.01 1.76 1.06
CA GLY A 216 4.75 1.43 1.72
C GLY A 216 3.52 1.72 0.85
N GLU A 217 3.60 1.58 -0.47
CA GLU A 217 2.46 1.87 -1.36
C GLU A 217 1.78 0.58 -1.87
N GLY A 218 2.14 -0.57 -1.27
CA GLY A 218 1.60 -1.89 -1.58
C GLY A 218 0.18 -2.14 -1.05
N LEU A 219 -0.46 -3.21 -1.55
CA LEU A 219 -1.75 -3.70 -1.01
C LEU A 219 -1.67 -4.04 0.49
N ALA A 220 -0.45 -4.30 1.00
CA ALA A 220 -0.18 -4.57 2.41
C ALA A 220 -0.60 -3.44 3.36
N ILE A 221 -0.64 -2.17 2.91
CA ILE A 221 -1.13 -1.07 3.77
C ILE A 221 -2.65 -1.11 3.91
N LEU A 222 -3.39 -1.53 2.88
CA LEU A 222 -4.85 -1.71 2.98
C LEU A 222 -5.20 -2.93 3.85
N ALA A 223 -4.38 -3.99 3.83
CA ALA A 223 -4.52 -5.14 4.72
C ALA A 223 -4.21 -4.77 6.20
N ASN A 224 -3.17 -3.96 6.43
CA ASN A 224 -2.78 -3.50 7.77
C ASN A 224 -3.62 -2.32 8.31
N GLN A 225 -4.61 -1.84 7.55
CA GLN A 225 -5.63 -0.91 8.03
C GLN A 225 -6.84 -1.60 8.65
N HIS A 226 -6.86 -2.94 8.75
CA HIS A 226 -7.66 -3.58 9.78
C HIS A 226 -7.11 -3.14 11.14
N LYS A 227 -7.73 -2.11 11.72
CA LYS A 227 -7.58 -1.81 13.15
C LYS A 227 -7.77 -3.13 13.90
N PRO A 228 -6.86 -3.55 14.78
CA PRO A 228 -7.19 -4.62 15.72
C PRO A 228 -8.47 -4.19 16.45
N VAL A 229 -9.49 -5.05 16.38
CA VAL A 229 -10.74 -4.85 17.09
C VAL A 229 -10.36 -4.68 18.56
N THR A 230 -10.54 -3.48 19.08
CA THR A 230 -10.29 -3.19 20.49
C THR A 230 -11.44 -3.81 21.28
N PRO A 231 -11.20 -4.53 22.39
CA PRO A 231 -12.24 -5.27 23.13
C PRO A 231 -13.42 -4.41 23.66
N SER A 232 -13.34 -3.09 23.57
CA SER A 232 -14.32 -2.14 24.14
C SER A 232 -15.55 -1.89 23.25
N ALA A 233 -15.67 -2.52 22.08
CA ALA A 233 -16.79 -2.29 21.14
C ALA A 233 -17.43 -3.59 20.63
N LEU A 234 -17.26 -4.70 21.35
CA LEU A 234 -17.92 -5.95 20.98
C LEU A 234 -19.41 -5.90 21.35
N PRO A 235 -20.30 -6.45 20.51
CA PRO A 235 -21.72 -6.61 20.86
C PRO A 235 -21.87 -7.52 22.10
N ALA A 236 -23.03 -7.49 22.75
CA ALA A 236 -23.31 -8.38 23.87
C ALA A 236 -23.15 -9.86 23.43
N PRO A 237 -22.59 -10.74 24.27
CA PRO A 237 -22.43 -12.16 23.94
C PRO A 237 -23.77 -12.79 23.56
N PRO A 238 -23.90 -13.43 22.38
CA PRO A 238 -25.11 -14.14 21.99
C PRO A 238 -25.37 -15.37 22.90
N PRO A 239 -26.63 -15.81 23.05
CA PRO A 239 -26.96 -17.06 23.74
C PRO A 239 -26.27 -18.27 23.09
N ARG A 240 -25.92 -19.26 23.92
CA ARG A 240 -25.18 -20.46 23.47
C ARG A 240 -25.91 -21.24 22.38
N GLU A 241 -27.24 -21.20 22.38
CA GLU A 241 -28.12 -21.90 21.46
C GLU A 241 -28.03 -21.37 20.01
N GLU A 242 -27.56 -20.14 19.83
CA GLU A 242 -27.45 -19.49 18.51
C GLU A 242 -26.08 -19.73 17.84
N LEU A 243 -25.16 -20.41 18.52
CA LEU A 243 -23.78 -20.61 18.08
C LEU A 243 -23.55 -21.98 17.45
N SER A 244 -22.66 -22.03 16.46
CA SER A 244 -22.31 -23.29 15.81
C SER A 244 -21.61 -24.26 16.77
N ALA A 245 -21.90 -25.55 16.66
CA ALA A 245 -21.25 -26.59 17.47
C ALA A 245 -19.71 -26.61 17.29
N GLN A 246 -19.24 -26.22 16.11
CA GLN A 246 -17.81 -26.12 15.80
C GLN A 246 -17.12 -24.99 16.56
N LEU A 247 -17.76 -23.80 16.64
CA LEU A 247 -17.26 -22.69 17.45
C LEU A 247 -17.25 -23.07 18.93
N LEU A 248 -18.36 -23.61 19.46
CA LEU A 248 -18.48 -24.00 20.86
C LEU A 248 -17.38 -24.99 21.29
N ASN A 249 -17.10 -25.99 20.45
CA ASN A 249 -16.01 -26.94 20.69
C ASN A 249 -14.63 -26.26 20.63
N THR A 250 -14.44 -25.31 19.71
CA THR A 250 -13.18 -24.57 19.57
C THR A 250 -12.92 -23.68 20.78
N VAL A 251 -13.92 -22.91 21.21
CA VAL A 251 -13.85 -22.06 22.41
C VAL A 251 -13.58 -22.90 23.64
N LYS A 252 -14.32 -24.00 23.84
CA LYS A 252 -14.09 -24.92 24.96
C LYS A 252 -12.64 -25.43 25.00
N ASN A 253 -12.12 -25.92 23.87
CA ASN A 253 -10.76 -26.43 23.78
C ASN A 253 -9.71 -25.35 24.07
N LEU A 254 -9.93 -24.12 23.62
CA LEU A 254 -9.03 -22.99 23.88
C LEU A 254 -9.04 -22.60 25.36
N VAL A 255 -10.22 -22.50 25.96
CA VAL A 255 -10.40 -22.19 27.39
C VAL A 255 -9.81 -23.30 28.28
N ASP A 256 -10.03 -24.57 27.97
CA ASP A 256 -9.47 -25.69 28.73
C ASP A 256 -7.93 -25.71 28.68
N ARG A 257 -7.34 -25.41 27.50
CA ARG A 257 -5.88 -25.23 27.38
C ARG A 257 -5.38 -24.05 28.19
N ALA A 258 -6.11 -22.93 28.17
CA ALA A 258 -5.75 -21.73 28.92
C ALA A 258 -5.75 -22.01 30.43
N LYS A 259 -6.75 -22.75 30.95
CA LYS A 259 -6.82 -23.20 32.34
C LYS A 259 -5.63 -24.10 32.70
N ASN A 260 -5.35 -25.11 31.87
CA ASN A 260 -4.29 -26.08 32.15
C ASN A 260 -2.88 -25.47 32.14
N GLN A 261 -2.66 -24.43 31.31
CA GLN A 261 -1.35 -23.80 31.13
C GLN A 261 -1.22 -22.45 31.84
N ASN A 262 -2.28 -22.02 32.55
CA ASN A 262 -2.40 -20.68 33.13
C ASN A 262 -2.08 -19.55 32.13
N ALA A 263 -2.46 -19.74 30.86
CA ALA A 263 -2.05 -18.92 29.71
C ALA A 263 -3.23 -18.11 29.14
N PHE A 264 -3.96 -17.40 30.00
CA PHE A 264 -5.19 -16.70 29.63
C PHE A 264 -4.96 -15.54 28.63
N GLU A 265 -3.90 -14.75 28.79
CA GLU A 265 -3.60 -13.63 27.87
C GLU A 265 -3.20 -14.14 26.47
N ALA A 266 -2.38 -15.18 26.38
CA ALA A 266 -2.04 -15.81 25.10
C ALA A 266 -3.27 -16.44 24.42
N CYS A 267 -4.17 -17.04 25.21
CA CYS A 267 -5.44 -17.57 24.68
C CYS A 267 -6.33 -16.46 24.12
N LYS A 268 -6.39 -15.31 24.80
CA LYS A 268 -7.13 -14.12 24.35
C LYS A 268 -6.62 -13.62 23.00
N GLU A 269 -5.30 -13.53 22.82
CA GLU A 269 -4.70 -13.15 21.53
C GLU A 269 -5.09 -14.12 20.41
N VAL A 270 -5.03 -15.42 20.68
CA VAL A 270 -5.42 -16.47 19.72
C VAL A 270 -6.90 -16.38 19.36
N MET A 271 -7.78 -16.07 20.32
CA MET A 271 -9.22 -15.89 20.07
C MET A 271 -9.48 -14.68 19.17
N VAL A 272 -8.86 -13.53 19.46
CA VAL A 272 -8.97 -12.30 18.64
C VAL A 272 -8.41 -12.51 17.23
N GLU A 273 -7.36 -13.32 17.09
CA GLU A 273 -6.78 -13.63 15.79
C GLU A 273 -7.68 -14.58 14.97
N ARG A 274 -8.24 -15.61 15.59
CA ARG A 274 -8.93 -16.71 14.87
C ARG A 274 -10.42 -16.50 14.68
N ILE A 275 -11.10 -15.85 15.63
CA ILE A 275 -12.55 -15.63 15.57
C ILE A 275 -12.79 -14.25 14.98
N LYS A 276 -13.24 -14.22 13.73
CA LYS A 276 -13.43 -12.98 12.96
C LYS A 276 -14.81 -12.37 13.13
N ASP A 277 -15.82 -13.18 13.44
CA ASP A 277 -17.16 -12.67 13.72
C ASP A 277 -17.19 -11.97 15.09
N PRO A 278 -17.63 -10.70 15.18
CA PRO A 278 -17.63 -9.94 16.42
C PRO A 278 -18.52 -10.53 17.54
N SER A 279 -19.64 -11.17 17.19
CA SER A 279 -20.57 -11.75 18.16
C SER A 279 -20.03 -13.07 18.71
N GLU A 280 -19.44 -13.90 17.85
CA GLU A 280 -18.74 -15.13 18.26
C GLU A 280 -17.51 -14.83 19.13
N LEU A 281 -16.77 -13.75 18.80
CA LEU A 281 -15.61 -13.31 19.58
C LEU A 281 -16.04 -12.79 20.96
N ALA A 282 -17.16 -12.06 21.05
CA ALA A 282 -17.73 -11.60 22.32
C ALA A 282 -18.03 -12.78 23.25
N TYR A 283 -18.68 -13.83 22.74
CA TYR A 283 -18.94 -15.07 23.48
C TYR A 283 -17.65 -15.76 23.94
N ALA A 284 -16.67 -15.89 23.04
CA ALA A 284 -15.42 -16.57 23.35
C ALA A 284 -14.62 -15.87 24.45
N LEU A 285 -14.58 -14.53 24.44
CA LEU A 285 -13.90 -13.74 25.45
C LEU A 285 -14.64 -13.76 26.80
N ASP A 286 -15.98 -13.71 26.79
CA ASP A 286 -16.81 -13.83 27.99
C ASP A 286 -16.60 -15.19 28.69
N GLU A 287 -16.54 -16.28 27.93
CA GLU A 287 -16.23 -17.61 28.48
C GLU A 287 -14.80 -17.73 29.03
N LEU A 288 -13.82 -17.07 28.40
CA LEU A 288 -12.45 -17.02 28.88
C LEU A 288 -12.33 -16.21 30.19
N ASP A 289 -13.05 -15.10 30.30
CA ASP A 289 -13.07 -14.26 31.50
C ASP A 289 -13.78 -14.96 32.67
N LYS A 290 -14.91 -15.64 32.43
CA LYS A 290 -15.57 -16.52 33.42
C LYS A 290 -14.63 -17.62 33.89
N ALA A 291 -13.86 -18.23 32.98
CA ALA A 291 -12.89 -19.26 33.29
C ALA A 291 -11.72 -18.75 34.14
N LYS A 292 -11.26 -17.51 33.92
CA LYS A 292 -10.22 -16.84 34.72
C LYS A 292 -10.72 -16.45 36.11
N ALA A 293 -12.01 -16.12 36.24
CA ALA A 293 -12.64 -15.75 37.51
C ALA A 293 -12.96 -16.93 38.44
N GLN A 294 -12.93 -18.18 37.94
CA GLN A 294 -13.17 -19.38 38.76
C GLN A 294 -11.85 -19.88 39.39
N PRO A 295 -11.78 -20.06 40.74
CA PRO A 295 -10.60 -20.61 41.39
C PRO A 295 -10.39 -22.09 41.00
N VAL A 296 -9.14 -22.46 40.74
CA VAL A 296 -8.74 -23.85 40.42
C VAL A 296 -9.04 -24.75 41.63
N PRO A 297 -9.76 -25.88 41.48
CA PRO A 297 -9.97 -26.81 42.59
C PRO A 297 -8.63 -27.45 42.99
N SER A 298 -8.28 -27.29 44.27
CA SER A 298 -7.15 -27.96 44.93
C SER A 298 -7.30 -29.48 44.79
N SER A 299 -6.43 -30.11 44.00
CA SER A 299 -6.27 -31.56 44.07
C SER A 299 -5.44 -31.90 45.32
N ALA A 300 -6.10 -32.62 46.22
CA ALA A 300 -5.56 -33.12 47.47
C ALA A 300 -4.29 -33.95 47.25
N VAL A 301 -3.28 -33.65 48.09
CA VAL A 301 -2.20 -34.57 48.43
C VAL A 301 -2.83 -35.81 49.05
N ASN A 302 -2.67 -36.96 48.41
CA ASN A 302 -2.82 -38.25 49.07
C ASN A 302 -1.50 -38.99 49.02
N GLN A 303 -1.20 -39.56 50.19
CA GLN A 303 0.02 -40.23 50.64
C GLN A 303 0.44 -41.41 49.77
#